data_AF-A0A9Q9RA80-F1
#
_entry.id   AF-A0A9Q9RA80-F1
#
_cell.length_a   1.000
_cell.length_b   1.000
_cell.length_c   1.000
_cell.angle_alpha   90.00
_cell.angle_beta   90.00
_cell.angle_gamma   90.00
#
_symmetry.space_group_name_H-M   'P 1'
#
loop_
_entity.id
_entity.type
_entity.pdbx_description
1 polymer ?
#
loop_
_entity_poly.entity_id
_entity_poly.type
_entity_poly.pdbx_seq_one_letter_code
_entity_poly.pdbx_strand_id
1 'polypeptide(L)'
;MPRLPPLDKLPLAARKNRKLQPLWNDYVEEAIKELERNPKYHDEINKLASAHVLTMDVDEEETFDACGAKFTRDGKLAIVFGADRLGSNTGDAFWHKNLEKGISLAPTTDTLSFYARKSIREDYEPDIADVQSELKDILHKDITLHPHFEEVYEKLKQTKDGTDFDQYLGAFILNYFRGLVSTLKWRKFDSDDMLQEALNEAMEKGEVHFRILDTVEGSSGEAAIEDGILYLQTSPDKWGSNIDDISNNIMDLL
;
A
#
# COMPACT_ATOMS: atom_id res chain seq x y z
N MET A 1 -23.88 -20.11 9.64
CA MET A 1 -24.08 -19.28 10.85
C MET A 1 -22.89 -19.49 11.78
N PRO A 2 -22.09 -18.46 12.06
CA PRO A 2 -21.10 -18.53 13.14
C PRO A 2 -21.83 -18.81 14.45
N ARG A 3 -21.48 -19.90 15.14
CA ARG A 3 -22.03 -20.18 16.47
C ARG A 3 -21.40 -19.20 17.46
N LEU A 4 -22.24 -18.52 18.23
CA LEU A 4 -21.79 -17.73 19.37
C LEU A 4 -20.79 -18.56 20.21
N PRO A 5 -19.67 -17.99 20.68
CA PRO A 5 -18.84 -18.67 21.64
C PRO A 5 -19.71 -19.11 22.83
N PRO A 6 -19.45 -20.29 23.40
CA PRO A 6 -20.19 -20.79 24.55
C PRO A 6 -20.26 -19.71 25.64
N LEU A 7 -21.45 -19.49 26.21
CA LEU A 7 -21.72 -18.45 27.23
C LEU A 7 -20.71 -18.49 28.38
N ASP A 8 -20.15 -19.67 28.67
CA ASP A 8 -19.11 -19.94 29.65
C ASP A 8 -17.69 -19.49 29.27
N LYS A 9 -17.51 -18.84 28.11
CA LYS A 9 -16.25 -18.22 27.66
C LYS A 9 -16.28 -16.69 27.66
N LEU A 10 -17.43 -16.06 27.85
CA LEU A 10 -17.55 -14.60 27.96
C LEU A 10 -17.12 -14.12 29.36
N PRO A 11 -16.62 -12.88 29.54
CA PRO A 11 -16.38 -12.31 30.88
C PRO A 11 -17.64 -12.38 31.76
N LEU A 12 -17.48 -12.57 33.08
CA LEU A 12 -18.61 -12.78 34.00
C LEU A 12 -19.63 -11.62 33.99
N ALA A 13 -19.19 -10.41 33.66
CA ALA A 13 -20.01 -9.22 33.46
C ALA A 13 -20.91 -9.31 32.22
N ALA A 14 -20.42 -9.94 31.14
CA ALA A 14 -21.16 -10.15 29.90
C ALA A 14 -22.25 -11.23 30.04
N ARG A 15 -21.99 -12.28 30.85
CA ARG A 15 -22.94 -13.39 31.08
C ARG A 15 -24.20 -12.99 31.84
N LYS A 16 -24.13 -11.93 32.67
CA LYS A 16 -25.22 -11.56 33.59
C LYS A 16 -26.12 -10.44 33.09
N ASN A 17 -25.83 -9.83 31.94
CA ASN A 17 -26.54 -8.63 31.51
C ASN A 17 -27.28 -8.86 30.18
N ARG A 18 -28.59 -9.17 30.24
CA ARG A 18 -29.48 -9.33 29.06
C ARG A 18 -29.50 -8.10 28.14
N LYS A 19 -28.98 -6.95 28.58
CA LYS A 19 -28.87 -5.72 27.78
C LYS A 19 -27.69 -5.72 26.79
N LEU A 20 -26.72 -6.63 26.94
CA LEU A 20 -25.51 -6.67 26.09
C LEU A 20 -25.70 -7.49 24.81
N GLN A 21 -26.65 -8.42 24.80
CA GLN A 21 -26.86 -9.32 23.68
C GLN A 21 -27.39 -8.62 22.41
N PRO A 22 -28.31 -7.62 22.50
CA PRO A 22 -28.69 -6.82 21.34
C PRO A 22 -27.52 -6.03 20.76
N LEU A 23 -26.68 -5.42 21.61
CA LEU A 23 -25.54 -4.59 21.18
C LEU A 23 -24.49 -5.42 20.44
N TRP A 24 -24.22 -6.65 20.90
CA TRP A 24 -23.35 -7.58 20.18
C TRP A 24 -23.90 -7.92 18.80
N ASN A 25 -25.21 -8.16 18.68
CA ASN A 25 -25.82 -8.44 17.39
C ASN A 25 -25.65 -7.27 16.42
N ASP A 26 -25.84 -6.03 16.88
CA ASP A 26 -25.67 -4.84 16.04
C ASP A 26 -24.24 -4.75 15.48
N TYR A 27 -23.20 -4.95 16.32
CA TYR A 27 -21.82 -4.98 15.84
C TYR A 27 -21.56 -6.09 14.82
N VAL A 28 -22.07 -7.30 15.07
CA VAL A 28 -21.87 -8.45 14.17
C VAL A 28 -22.61 -8.25 12.85
N GLU A 29 -23.83 -7.71 12.86
CA GLU A 29 -24.58 -7.41 11.65
C GLU A 29 -23.89 -6.36 10.80
N GLU A 30 -23.38 -5.28 11.39
CA GLU A 30 -22.60 -4.27 10.67
C GLU A 30 -21.27 -4.83 10.15
N ALA A 31 -20.59 -5.69 10.93
CA ALA A 31 -19.40 -6.39 10.47
C ALA A 31 -19.67 -7.22 9.21
N ILE A 32 -20.77 -7.98 9.20
CA ILE A 32 -21.18 -8.78 8.04
C ILE A 32 -21.42 -7.86 6.83
N LYS A 33 -22.19 -6.78 6.98
CA LYS A 33 -22.48 -5.83 5.89
C LYS A 33 -21.20 -5.23 5.30
N GLU A 34 -20.27 -4.79 6.15
CA GLU A 34 -19.03 -4.17 5.67
C GLU A 34 -18.10 -5.18 4.99
N LEU A 35 -18.02 -6.41 5.49
CA LEU A 35 -17.25 -7.47 4.84
C LEU A 35 -17.89 -7.89 3.51
N GLU A 36 -19.22 -7.94 3.40
CA GLU A 36 -19.92 -8.21 2.14
C GLU A 36 -19.69 -7.09 1.12
N ARG A 37 -19.66 -5.83 1.54
CA ARG A 37 -19.38 -4.66 0.68
C ARG A 37 -17.94 -4.57 0.23
N ASN A 38 -17.00 -5.07 1.04
CA ASN A 38 -15.57 -4.93 0.81
C ASN A 38 -14.86 -6.29 0.74
N PRO A 39 -15.15 -7.12 -0.28
CA PRO A 39 -14.54 -8.45 -0.42
C PRO A 39 -13.01 -8.40 -0.56
N LYS A 40 -12.47 -7.26 -0.98
CA LYS A 40 -11.01 -7.03 -1.11
C LYS A 40 -10.22 -7.19 0.19
N TYR A 41 -10.84 -7.11 1.37
CA TYR A 41 -10.16 -7.33 2.65
C TYR A 41 -10.24 -8.77 3.14
N HIS A 42 -10.98 -9.68 2.47
CA HIS A 42 -11.23 -11.03 2.98
C HIS A 42 -9.94 -11.82 3.20
N ASP A 43 -9.01 -11.80 2.25
CA ASP A 43 -7.76 -12.57 2.36
C ASP A 43 -6.86 -12.04 3.48
N GLU A 44 -6.75 -10.72 3.59
CA GLU A 44 -5.96 -10.07 4.65
C GLU A 44 -6.55 -10.36 6.04
N ILE A 45 -7.88 -10.27 6.17
CA ILE A 45 -8.58 -10.59 7.42
C ILE A 45 -8.44 -12.07 7.75
N ASN A 46 -8.58 -12.98 6.78
CA ASN A 46 -8.45 -14.41 7.02
C ASN A 46 -7.02 -14.80 7.41
N LYS A 47 -6.02 -14.13 6.84
CA LYS A 47 -4.61 -14.28 7.22
C LYS A 47 -4.37 -13.86 8.66
N LEU A 48 -4.85 -12.68 9.06
CA LEU A 48 -4.62 -12.12 10.39
C LEU A 48 -5.53 -12.73 11.48
N ALA A 49 -6.77 -13.05 11.14
CA ALA A 49 -7.74 -13.69 12.01
C ALA A 49 -7.80 -15.21 11.78
N SER A 50 -6.63 -15.86 11.73
CA SER A 50 -6.46 -17.28 11.38
C SER A 50 -7.14 -18.26 12.35
N ALA A 51 -7.47 -17.83 13.57
CA ALA A 51 -8.27 -18.63 14.50
C ALA A 51 -9.75 -18.68 14.10
N HIS A 52 -10.20 -17.80 13.19
CA HIS A 52 -11.59 -17.62 12.79
C HIS A 52 -12.54 -17.43 13.99
N VAL A 53 -12.07 -16.70 15.01
CA VAL A 53 -12.84 -16.33 16.19
C VAL A 53 -13.05 -14.83 16.22
N LEU A 54 -14.32 -14.42 16.31
CA LEU A 54 -14.72 -13.05 16.59
C LEU A 54 -15.00 -12.90 18.10
N THR A 55 -14.44 -11.85 18.70
CA THR A 55 -14.61 -11.52 20.13
C THR A 55 -15.01 -10.05 20.31
N MET A 56 -15.39 -9.66 21.53
CA MET A 56 -15.59 -8.27 21.92
C MET A 56 -14.73 -7.96 23.13
N ASP A 57 -14.13 -6.77 23.17
CA ASP A 57 -13.43 -6.29 24.36
C ASP A 57 -13.42 -4.76 24.47
N VAL A 58 -12.97 -4.25 25.61
CA VAL A 58 -12.71 -2.81 25.79
C VAL A 58 -11.38 -2.45 25.12
N ASP A 59 -11.35 -1.32 24.41
CA ASP A 59 -10.12 -0.75 23.87
C ASP A 59 -9.34 0.00 24.96
N GLU A 60 -8.63 -0.73 25.81
CA GLU A 60 -7.85 -0.15 26.92
C GLU A 60 -6.72 0.77 26.44
N GLU A 61 -6.28 0.62 25.19
CA GLU A 61 -5.21 1.42 24.58
C GLU A 61 -5.75 2.71 23.91
N GLU A 62 -7.07 2.91 23.91
CA GLU A 62 -7.75 4.04 23.23
C GLU A 62 -7.29 4.18 21.77
N THR A 63 -7.10 3.02 21.12
CA THR A 63 -6.66 2.91 19.73
C THR A 63 -7.69 3.52 18.78
N PHE A 64 -8.97 3.41 19.09
CA PHE A 64 -10.10 3.89 18.29
C PHE A 64 -10.97 4.87 19.08
N ASP A 65 -11.50 5.89 18.39
CA ASP A 65 -12.31 6.95 19.03
C ASP A 65 -13.59 6.42 19.71
N ALA A 66 -14.26 5.44 19.09
CA ALA A 66 -15.49 4.84 19.61
C ALA A 66 -15.43 3.32 19.63
N CYS A 67 -15.17 2.71 18.47
CA CYS A 67 -14.97 1.29 18.31
C CYS A 67 -14.12 0.98 17.07
N GLY A 68 -13.59 -0.23 17.00
CA GLY A 68 -12.71 -0.67 15.92
C GLY A 68 -12.53 -2.18 15.85
N ALA A 69 -11.80 -2.61 14.83
CA ALA A 69 -11.38 -3.99 14.63
C ALA A 69 -9.92 -4.15 15.07
N LYS A 70 -9.65 -5.02 16.04
CA LYS A 70 -8.29 -5.31 16.52
C LYS A 70 -7.93 -6.77 16.26
N PHE A 71 -6.76 -7.01 15.69
CA PHE A 71 -6.24 -8.35 15.46
C PHE A 71 -5.26 -8.71 16.57
N THR A 72 -5.44 -9.91 17.11
CA THR A 72 -4.67 -10.40 18.25
C THR A 72 -3.53 -11.31 17.79
N ARG A 73 -2.49 -11.44 18.62
CA ARG A 73 -1.33 -12.32 18.32
C ARG A 73 -1.71 -13.80 18.16
N ASP A 74 -2.79 -14.24 18.79
CA ASP A 74 -3.31 -15.60 18.67
C ASP A 74 -4.32 -15.77 17.51
N GLY A 75 -4.36 -14.80 16.59
CA GLY A 75 -5.10 -14.91 15.34
C GLY A 75 -6.62 -14.70 15.48
N LYS A 76 -7.08 -13.99 16.51
CA LYS A 76 -8.51 -13.62 16.66
C LYS A 76 -8.75 -12.19 16.18
N LEU A 77 -9.98 -11.97 15.71
CA LEU A 77 -10.52 -10.65 15.44
C LEU A 77 -11.36 -10.20 16.65
N ALA A 78 -11.05 -9.04 17.22
CA ALA A 78 -11.79 -8.44 18.30
C ALA A 78 -12.49 -7.16 17.82
N ILE A 79 -13.80 -7.07 18.04
CA ILE A 79 -14.47 -5.78 18.07
C ILE A 79 -14.09 -5.12 19.39
N VAL A 80 -13.41 -3.98 19.33
CA VAL A 80 -13.04 -3.21 20.51
C VAL A 80 -13.85 -1.93 20.60
N PHE A 81 -14.15 -1.46 21.80
CA PHE A 81 -14.90 -0.22 22.04
C PHE A 81 -14.35 0.53 23.25
N GLY A 82 -14.46 1.87 23.23
CA GLY A 82 -14.10 2.69 24.39
C GLY A 82 -14.94 2.33 25.62
N ALA A 83 -14.37 2.45 26.82
CA ALA A 83 -15.00 1.94 28.06
C ALA A 83 -16.43 2.47 28.32
N ASP A 84 -16.74 3.68 27.86
CA ASP A 84 -18.05 4.33 27.95
C ASP A 84 -18.81 4.39 26.60
N ARG A 85 -18.31 3.73 25.56
CA ARG A 85 -18.80 3.80 24.17
C ARG A 85 -19.46 2.52 23.66
N LEU A 86 -19.68 1.52 24.52
CA LEU A 86 -20.32 0.27 24.12
C LEU A 86 -21.69 0.53 23.44
N GLY A 87 -21.85 0.03 22.21
CA GLY A 87 -23.08 0.17 21.43
C GLY A 87 -23.21 1.53 20.73
N SER A 88 -22.23 2.41 20.85
CA SER A 88 -22.16 3.66 20.09
C SER A 88 -21.51 3.41 18.74
N ASN A 89 -22.12 3.95 17.68
CA ASN A 89 -21.65 3.84 16.29
C ASN A 89 -21.15 2.44 15.92
N THR A 90 -21.97 1.41 16.15
CA THR A 90 -21.54 0.01 16.00
C THR A 90 -20.96 -0.32 14.62
N GLY A 91 -21.43 0.37 13.57
CA GLY A 91 -20.89 0.23 12.22
C GLY A 91 -19.47 0.76 12.03
N ASP A 92 -19.01 1.69 12.88
CA ASP A 92 -17.65 2.23 12.79
C ASP A 92 -16.60 1.16 13.06
N ALA A 93 -16.92 0.08 13.78
CA ALA A 93 -15.96 -0.98 14.11
C ALA A 93 -15.31 -1.62 12.87
N PHE A 94 -16.10 -1.79 11.80
CA PHE A 94 -15.66 -2.38 10.52
C PHE A 94 -15.70 -1.41 9.35
N TRP A 95 -16.05 -0.15 9.60
CA TRP A 95 -15.91 0.90 8.60
C TRP A 95 -14.48 0.92 8.08
N HIS A 96 -14.32 1.03 6.76
CA HIS A 96 -13.03 0.81 6.07
C HIS A 96 -11.82 1.48 6.76
N LYS A 97 -11.95 2.72 7.27
CA LYS A 97 -10.84 3.39 7.97
C LYS A 97 -10.39 2.66 9.24
N ASN A 98 -11.34 2.23 10.07
CA ASN A 98 -11.04 1.53 11.32
C ASN A 98 -10.60 0.09 11.06
N LEU A 99 -11.16 -0.56 10.05
CA LEU A 99 -10.71 -1.88 9.62
C LEU A 99 -9.26 -1.83 9.11
N GLU A 100 -8.93 -0.89 8.23
CA GLU A 100 -7.57 -0.71 7.71
C GLU A 100 -6.57 -0.34 8.80
N LYS A 101 -6.96 0.53 9.74
CA LYS A 101 -6.16 0.83 10.94
C LYS A 101 -5.94 -0.43 11.79
N GLY A 102 -6.97 -1.24 11.97
CA GLY A 102 -6.88 -2.52 12.67
C GLY A 102 -5.89 -3.47 12.03
N ILE A 103 -5.96 -3.60 10.70
CA ILE A 103 -5.07 -4.43 9.90
C ILE A 103 -3.63 -3.91 9.97
N SER A 104 -3.40 -2.59 9.87
CA SER A 104 -2.05 -2.01 9.88
C SER A 104 -1.36 -2.13 11.24
N LEU A 105 -2.12 -2.19 12.34
CA LEU A 105 -1.62 -2.43 13.69
C LEU A 105 -1.48 -3.92 14.02
N ALA A 106 -1.97 -4.81 13.16
CA ALA A 106 -1.93 -6.24 13.41
C ALA A 106 -0.46 -6.74 13.43
N PRO A 107 -0.14 -7.73 14.28
CA PRO A 107 1.14 -8.41 14.21
C PRO A 107 1.31 -9.07 12.83
N THR A 108 2.33 -8.66 12.08
CA THR A 108 2.66 -9.25 10.77
C THR A 108 4.15 -9.57 10.66
N THR A 109 4.48 -10.54 9.82
CA THR A 109 5.85 -10.86 9.39
C THR A 109 6.14 -10.35 7.98
N ASP A 110 5.21 -9.63 7.36
CA ASP A 110 5.39 -9.07 6.03
C ASP A 110 6.45 -7.96 6.06
N THR A 111 7.28 -7.91 5.03
CA THR A 111 8.29 -6.85 4.84
C THR A 111 7.63 -5.48 4.65
N LEU A 112 6.64 -5.41 3.74
CA LEU A 112 5.89 -4.20 3.45
C LEU A 112 4.72 -4.01 4.42
N SER A 113 4.40 -2.76 4.77
CA SER A 113 3.18 -2.44 5.54
C SER A 113 1.92 -2.82 4.77
N PHE A 114 0.80 -2.92 5.48
CA PHE A 114 -0.50 -3.12 4.83
C PHE A 114 -0.81 -2.03 3.79
N TYR A 115 -0.53 -0.76 4.11
CA TYR A 115 -0.78 0.35 3.20
C TYR A 115 0.12 0.32 1.97
N ALA A 116 1.40 -0.05 2.12
CA ALA A 116 2.30 -0.28 1.00
C ALA A 116 1.78 -1.37 0.06
N ARG A 117 1.42 -2.54 0.60
CA ARG A 117 0.86 -3.65 -0.20
C ARG A 117 -0.45 -3.26 -0.88
N LYS A 118 -1.29 -2.48 -0.18
CA LYS A 118 -2.54 -1.97 -0.73
C LYS A 118 -2.28 -1.02 -1.89
N SER A 119 -1.39 -0.03 -1.74
CA SER A 119 -1.09 0.91 -2.82
C SER A 119 -0.48 0.22 -4.04
N ILE A 120 0.38 -0.79 -3.84
CA ILE A 120 0.91 -1.59 -4.97
C ILE A 120 -0.23 -2.28 -5.73
N ARG A 121 -1.11 -3.00 -5.01
CA ARG A 121 -2.21 -3.74 -5.61
C ARG A 121 -3.26 -2.84 -6.26
N GLU A 122 -3.60 -1.72 -5.64
CA GLU A 122 -4.69 -0.85 -6.09
C GLU A 122 -4.23 0.20 -7.11
N ASP A 123 -3.00 0.70 -7.00
CA ASP A 123 -2.53 1.84 -7.80
C ASP A 123 -1.46 1.46 -8.84
N TYR A 124 -0.64 0.42 -8.62
CA TYR A 124 0.47 0.06 -9.52
C TYR A 124 0.13 -1.10 -10.45
N GLU A 125 -0.29 -2.24 -9.87
CA GLU A 125 -0.53 -3.48 -10.61
C GLU A 125 -1.52 -3.34 -11.79
N PRO A 126 -2.62 -2.56 -11.69
CA PRO A 126 -3.58 -2.44 -12.78
C PRO A 126 -3.01 -1.76 -14.04
N ASP A 127 -2.04 -0.86 -13.87
CA ASP A 127 -1.67 0.12 -14.89
C ASP A 127 -0.23 -0.06 -15.42
N ILE A 128 0.61 -0.84 -14.74
CA ILE A 128 2.04 -0.99 -15.12
C ILE A 128 2.23 -1.58 -16.52
N ALA A 129 1.34 -2.49 -16.94
CA ALA A 129 1.41 -3.12 -18.25
C ALA A 129 1.23 -2.11 -19.40
N ASP A 130 0.36 -1.11 -19.20
CA ASP A 130 0.14 -0.04 -20.17
C ASP A 130 1.41 0.83 -20.31
N VAL A 131 2.05 1.16 -19.17
CA VAL A 131 3.32 1.91 -19.18
C VAL A 131 4.42 1.13 -19.90
N GLN A 132 4.53 -0.18 -19.69
CA GLN A 132 5.47 -1.03 -20.43
C GLN A 132 5.17 -1.05 -21.93
N SER A 133 3.90 -1.11 -22.32
CA SER A 133 3.50 -1.05 -23.73
C SER A 133 3.86 0.28 -24.36
N GLU A 134 3.63 1.40 -23.68
CA GLU A 134 4.00 2.72 -24.19
C GLU A 134 5.51 2.86 -24.39
N LEU A 135 6.32 2.36 -23.46
CA LEU A 135 7.78 2.34 -23.60
C LEU A 135 8.23 1.49 -24.80
N LYS A 136 7.59 0.34 -24.99
CA LYS A 136 7.85 -0.52 -26.15
C LYS A 136 7.51 0.17 -27.46
N ASP A 137 6.40 0.89 -27.52
CA ASP A 137 5.99 1.61 -28.72
C ASP A 137 6.93 2.77 -29.04
N ILE A 138 7.44 3.47 -28.02
CA ILE A 138 8.39 4.58 -28.18
C ILE A 138 9.77 4.08 -28.61
N LEU A 139 10.28 3.02 -27.98
CA LEU A 139 11.67 2.57 -28.15
C LEU A 139 11.83 1.40 -29.11
N HIS A 140 10.72 0.82 -29.60
CA HIS A 140 10.69 -0.36 -30.44
C HIS A 140 11.46 -1.56 -29.85
N LYS A 141 11.54 -1.63 -28.51
CA LYS A 141 12.27 -2.62 -27.73
C LYS A 141 11.42 -3.06 -26.53
N ASP A 142 11.48 -4.35 -26.18
CA ASP A 142 10.84 -4.83 -24.95
C ASP A 142 11.61 -4.30 -23.73
N ILE A 143 10.91 -3.59 -22.85
CA ILE A 143 11.46 -2.97 -21.65
C ILE A 143 10.87 -3.62 -20.39
N THR A 144 11.74 -4.09 -19.51
CA THR A 144 11.34 -4.60 -18.19
C THR A 144 11.44 -3.49 -17.14
N LEU A 145 10.36 -3.28 -16.37
CA LEU A 145 10.31 -2.29 -15.30
C LEU A 145 10.53 -2.96 -13.94
N HIS A 146 11.51 -2.48 -13.19
CA HIS A 146 11.87 -2.99 -11.88
C HIS A 146 11.59 -1.94 -10.79
N PRO A 147 10.47 -2.05 -10.06
CA PRO A 147 10.05 -1.05 -9.07
C PRO A 147 10.82 -1.11 -7.74
N HIS A 148 11.41 -2.27 -7.41
CA HIS A 148 12.18 -2.50 -6.17
C HIS A 148 11.44 -2.08 -4.89
N PHE A 149 10.16 -2.51 -4.77
CA PHE A 149 9.26 -2.04 -3.71
C PHE A 149 9.81 -2.23 -2.30
N GLU A 150 10.43 -3.38 -2.01
CA GLU A 150 10.95 -3.67 -0.67
C GLU A 150 12.14 -2.79 -0.33
N GLU A 151 13.08 -2.62 -1.26
CA GLU A 151 14.25 -1.77 -1.10
C GLU A 151 13.87 -0.30 -0.95
N VAL A 152 12.95 0.19 -1.79
CA VAL A 152 12.42 1.56 -1.73
C VAL A 152 11.70 1.80 -0.41
N TYR A 153 10.83 0.87 -0.01
CA TYR A 153 10.09 0.98 1.24
C TYR A 153 11.03 1.05 2.46
N GLU A 154 12.02 0.16 2.54
CA GLU A 154 12.99 0.16 3.64
C GLU A 154 13.82 1.45 3.68
N LYS A 155 14.21 1.98 2.51
CA LYS A 155 14.97 3.23 2.43
C LYS A 155 14.14 4.44 2.86
N LEU A 156 12.89 4.53 2.43
CA LEU A 156 11.98 5.61 2.82
C LEU A 156 11.64 5.54 4.30
N LYS A 157 11.36 4.34 4.82
CA LYS A 157 11.03 4.12 6.23
C LYS A 157 12.10 4.66 7.17
N GLN A 158 13.39 4.57 6.82
CA GLN A 158 14.49 5.11 7.65
C GLN A 158 14.39 6.63 7.92
N THR A 159 13.69 7.38 7.07
CA THR A 159 13.62 8.85 7.15
C THR A 159 12.19 9.41 7.21
N LYS A 160 11.20 8.60 6.82
CA LYS A 160 9.78 8.96 6.77
C LYS A 160 8.91 8.08 7.67
N ASP A 161 9.49 7.36 8.63
CA ASP A 161 8.68 6.60 9.59
C ASP A 161 7.68 7.51 10.30
N GLY A 162 6.45 7.01 10.46
CA GLY A 162 5.33 7.79 11.03
C GLY A 162 4.70 8.83 10.08
N THR A 163 5.11 8.92 8.81
CA THR A 163 4.35 9.63 7.77
C THR A 163 3.47 8.66 6.96
N ASP A 164 2.76 9.18 5.96
CA ASP A 164 1.89 8.46 5.04
C ASP A 164 2.61 7.96 3.76
N PHE A 165 3.94 7.86 3.76
CA PHE A 165 4.70 7.54 2.54
C PHE A 165 4.31 6.17 1.95
N ASP A 166 3.94 5.22 2.82
CA ASP A 166 3.60 3.86 2.46
C ASP A 166 2.21 3.76 1.80
N GLN A 167 1.30 4.70 2.10
CA GLN A 167 0.00 4.81 1.42
C GLN A 167 0.12 5.19 -0.06
N TYR A 168 1.27 5.74 -0.47
CA TYR A 168 1.51 6.22 -1.83
C TYR A 168 2.63 5.44 -2.55
N LEU A 169 3.14 4.36 -1.97
CA LEU A 169 4.29 3.63 -2.50
C LEU A 169 4.07 3.15 -3.94
N GLY A 170 2.95 2.47 -4.21
CA GLY A 170 2.62 1.96 -5.54
C GLY A 170 2.34 3.10 -6.52
N ALA A 171 1.50 4.05 -6.11
CA ALA A 171 1.10 5.19 -6.94
C ALA A 171 2.30 6.02 -7.40
N PHE A 172 3.23 6.34 -6.51
CA PHE A 172 4.38 7.18 -6.85
C PHE A 172 5.39 6.46 -7.73
N ILE A 173 5.68 5.17 -7.48
CA ILE A 173 6.59 4.41 -8.36
C ILE A 173 6.01 4.29 -9.77
N LEU A 174 4.70 4.03 -9.90
CA LEU A 174 4.05 4.05 -11.22
C LEU A 174 4.20 5.41 -11.91
N ASN A 175 3.99 6.50 -11.16
CA ASN A 175 4.13 7.85 -11.70
C ASN A 175 5.58 8.15 -12.13
N TYR A 176 6.59 7.63 -11.44
CA TYR A 176 7.98 7.79 -11.90
C TYR A 176 8.21 7.14 -13.26
N PHE A 177 7.66 5.94 -13.50
CA PHE A 177 7.71 5.33 -14.83
C PHE A 177 6.89 6.09 -15.88
N ARG A 178 5.73 6.64 -15.52
CA ARG A 178 4.95 7.53 -16.40
C ARG A 178 5.71 8.83 -16.73
N GLY A 179 6.47 9.37 -15.77
CA GLY A 179 7.34 10.52 -15.96
C GLY A 179 8.41 10.27 -17.01
N LEU A 180 8.99 9.06 -17.05
CA LEU A 180 9.89 8.64 -18.13
C LEU A 180 9.18 8.65 -19.48
N VAL A 181 8.02 8.01 -19.60
CA VAL A 181 7.23 8.00 -20.85
C VAL A 181 6.93 9.43 -21.33
N SER A 182 6.47 10.29 -20.42
CA SER A 182 6.18 11.70 -20.71
C SER A 182 7.41 12.42 -21.26
N THR A 183 8.56 12.25 -20.60
CA THR A 183 9.82 12.88 -21.01
C THR A 183 10.26 12.40 -22.39
N LEU A 184 10.19 11.09 -22.67
CA LEU A 184 10.60 10.53 -23.96
C LEU A 184 9.74 11.07 -25.11
N LYS A 185 8.41 11.13 -24.95
CA LYS A 185 7.52 11.75 -25.94
C LYS A 185 7.78 13.24 -26.13
N TRP A 186 8.02 13.96 -25.03
CA TRP A 186 8.33 15.39 -25.10
C TRP A 186 9.64 15.66 -25.85
N ARG A 187 10.66 14.82 -25.62
CA ARG A 187 11.97 14.85 -26.28
C ARG A 187 12.00 14.22 -27.68
N LYS A 188 10.87 13.73 -28.18
CA LYS A 188 10.69 13.19 -29.55
C LYS A 188 11.31 11.82 -29.83
N PHE A 189 11.58 11.03 -28.79
CA PHE A 189 11.98 9.62 -28.96
C PHE A 189 10.92 8.78 -29.69
N ASP A 190 9.66 9.20 -29.71
CA ASP A 190 8.59 8.52 -30.44
C ASP A 190 8.60 8.77 -31.97
N SER A 191 9.52 9.59 -32.47
CA SER A 191 9.58 9.99 -33.88
C SER A 191 10.99 10.25 -34.43
N ASP A 192 12.03 10.10 -33.61
CA ASP A 192 13.43 10.32 -33.99
C ASP A 192 14.23 9.03 -33.79
N ASP A 193 14.49 8.34 -34.90
CA ASP A 193 15.20 7.05 -34.92
C ASP A 193 16.60 7.16 -34.29
N MET A 194 17.30 8.30 -34.43
CA MET A 194 18.64 8.45 -33.86
C MET A 194 18.60 8.51 -32.33
N LEU A 195 17.58 9.15 -31.75
CA LEU A 195 17.39 9.18 -30.30
C LEU A 195 16.98 7.81 -29.76
N GLN A 196 16.10 7.09 -30.47
CA GLN A 196 15.72 5.72 -30.13
C GLN A 196 16.94 4.80 -30.10
N GLU A 197 17.76 4.82 -31.16
CA GLU A 197 18.97 4.02 -31.28
C GLU A 197 19.96 4.35 -30.15
N ALA A 198 20.26 5.63 -29.93
CA ALA A 198 21.20 6.05 -28.89
C ALA A 198 20.79 5.57 -27.49
N LEU A 199 19.52 5.72 -27.11
CA LEU A 199 19.04 5.23 -25.82
C LEU A 199 19.03 3.70 -25.77
N ASN A 200 18.58 3.02 -26.82
CA ASN A 200 18.56 1.55 -26.85
C ASN A 200 19.96 0.93 -26.73
N GLU A 201 20.99 1.58 -27.28
CA GLU A 201 22.39 1.21 -27.10
C GLU A 201 22.86 1.48 -25.67
N ALA A 202 22.56 2.65 -25.11
CA ALA A 202 22.97 3.01 -23.77
C ALA A 202 22.33 2.12 -22.68
N MET A 203 21.05 1.75 -22.84
CA MET A 203 20.36 0.77 -21.99
C MET A 203 20.21 -0.60 -22.70
N GLU A 204 21.33 -1.18 -23.12
CA GLU A 204 21.38 -2.42 -23.90
C GLU A 204 20.61 -3.59 -23.25
N LYS A 205 20.52 -3.64 -21.92
CA LYS A 205 19.79 -4.71 -21.20
C LYS A 205 18.27 -4.60 -21.33
N GLY A 206 17.74 -3.44 -21.75
CA GLY A 206 16.29 -3.24 -21.85
C GLY A 206 15.59 -3.23 -20.51
N GLU A 207 16.26 -2.70 -19.48
CA GLU A 207 15.74 -2.65 -18.11
C GLU A 207 15.70 -1.22 -17.60
N VAL A 208 14.59 -0.87 -16.93
CA VAL A 208 14.47 0.40 -16.19
C VAL A 208 14.23 0.07 -14.72
N HIS A 209 15.08 0.60 -13.86
CA HIS A 209 15.06 0.34 -12.42
C HIS A 209 14.70 1.63 -11.67
N PHE A 210 13.81 1.54 -10.69
CA PHE A 210 13.54 2.64 -9.78
C PHE A 210 14.31 2.45 -8.46
N ARG A 211 15.00 3.49 -7.97
CA ARG A 211 15.73 3.41 -6.69
C ARG A 211 15.70 4.72 -5.89
N ILE A 212 15.94 4.59 -4.59
CA ILE A 212 16.14 5.73 -3.68
C ILE A 212 17.62 5.80 -3.28
N LEU A 213 18.25 6.94 -3.55
CA LEU A 213 19.61 7.26 -3.11
C LEU A 213 19.58 8.20 -1.88
N ASP A 214 20.71 8.34 -1.19
CA ASP A 214 20.81 9.30 -0.08
C ASP A 214 20.62 10.74 -0.56
N THR A 215 21.16 11.04 -1.74
CA THR A 215 21.05 12.32 -2.42
C THR A 215 21.06 12.11 -3.93
N VAL A 216 20.46 13.04 -4.67
CA VAL A 216 20.50 13.13 -6.14
C VAL A 216 20.76 14.59 -6.54
N GLU A 217 21.36 14.82 -7.71
CA GLU A 217 21.68 16.18 -8.17
C GLU A 217 20.43 16.91 -8.67
N GLY A 218 19.58 16.21 -9.43
CA GLY A 218 18.33 16.76 -9.98
C GLY A 218 17.36 17.27 -8.90
N SER A 219 16.59 18.33 -9.18
CA SER A 219 15.73 18.98 -8.18
C SER A 219 14.64 18.08 -7.60
N SER A 220 14.18 17.11 -8.39
CA SER A 220 13.06 16.21 -8.08
C SER A 220 13.47 14.72 -8.15
N GLY A 221 14.67 14.47 -8.69
CA GLY A 221 15.14 13.18 -9.15
C GLY A 221 15.93 13.35 -10.45
N GLU A 222 16.51 12.25 -10.93
CA GLU A 222 17.27 12.21 -12.18
C GLU A 222 17.27 10.80 -12.80
N ALA A 223 17.61 10.72 -14.08
CA ALA A 223 17.94 9.49 -14.76
C ALA A 223 19.46 9.24 -14.70
N ALA A 224 19.87 7.97 -14.64
CA ALA A 224 21.27 7.56 -14.77
C ALA A 224 21.37 6.27 -15.59
N ILE A 225 22.45 6.07 -16.34
CA ILE A 225 22.71 4.82 -17.05
C ILE A 225 23.95 4.16 -16.45
N GLU A 226 23.77 2.98 -15.87
CA GLU A 226 24.84 2.21 -15.23
C GLU A 226 24.77 0.76 -15.73
N ASP A 227 25.89 0.23 -16.23
CA ASP A 227 25.99 -1.15 -16.73
C ASP A 227 24.87 -1.56 -17.70
N GLY A 228 24.48 -0.68 -18.62
CA GLY A 228 23.43 -0.96 -19.61
C GLY A 228 22.00 -0.94 -19.06
N ILE A 229 21.77 -0.40 -17.85
CA ILE A 229 20.47 -0.25 -17.19
C ILE A 229 20.14 1.23 -17.03
N LEU A 230 18.91 1.63 -17.36
CA LEU A 230 18.40 2.96 -17.04
C LEU A 230 17.84 2.98 -15.62
N TYR A 231 18.38 3.83 -14.76
CA TYR A 231 17.87 4.08 -13.42
C TYR A 231 17.06 5.36 -13.40
N LEU A 232 15.86 5.29 -12.83
CA LEU A 232 15.11 6.43 -12.33
C LEU A 232 15.38 6.53 -10.84
N GLN A 233 15.99 7.63 -10.40
CA GLN A 233 16.44 7.76 -9.01
C GLN A 233 16.03 9.08 -8.38
N THR A 234 15.62 9.00 -7.12
CA THR A 234 15.33 10.17 -6.29
C THR A 234 15.88 9.96 -4.88
N SER A 235 15.72 10.94 -4.00
CA SER A 235 16.11 10.87 -2.60
C SER A 235 14.90 11.00 -1.67
N PRO A 236 14.97 10.56 -0.41
CA PRO A 236 13.81 10.60 0.48
C PRO A 236 13.22 12.00 0.66
N ASP A 237 14.02 13.05 0.67
CA ASP A 237 13.54 14.44 0.76
C ASP A 237 12.74 14.89 -0.48
N LYS A 238 12.99 14.28 -1.64
CA LYS A 238 12.34 14.59 -2.93
C LYS A 238 11.24 13.61 -3.32
N TRP A 239 11.02 12.56 -2.53
CA TRP A 239 9.99 11.55 -2.75
C TRP A 239 8.63 12.16 -3.09
N GLY A 240 8.09 11.81 -4.25
CA GLY A 240 6.78 12.25 -4.73
C GLY A 240 6.72 13.68 -5.26
N SER A 241 7.82 14.44 -5.22
CA SER A 241 7.86 15.83 -5.67
C SER A 241 8.16 15.91 -7.17
N ASN A 242 7.31 16.63 -7.93
CA ASN A 242 7.44 16.85 -9.38
C ASN A 242 7.93 15.61 -10.15
N ILE A 243 7.23 14.49 -9.94
CA ILE A 243 7.63 13.16 -10.44
C ILE A 243 7.84 13.16 -11.95
N ASP A 244 7.07 13.95 -12.70
CA ASP A 244 7.17 14.06 -14.16
C ASP A 244 8.56 14.52 -14.64
N ASP A 245 9.33 15.20 -13.78
CA ASP A 245 10.67 15.72 -14.09
C ASP A 245 11.80 14.69 -13.90
N ILE A 246 11.48 13.47 -13.45
CA ILE A 246 12.46 12.44 -13.02
C ILE A 246 13.56 12.16 -14.05
N SER A 247 13.30 12.34 -15.33
CA SER A 247 14.24 12.01 -16.41
C SER A 247 14.59 13.20 -17.31
N ASN A 248 14.40 14.44 -16.84
CA ASN A 248 14.65 15.64 -17.66
C ASN A 248 16.09 15.72 -18.22
N ASN A 249 17.05 15.09 -17.55
CA ASN A 249 18.45 14.98 -17.93
C ASN A 249 18.76 13.83 -18.91
N ILE A 250 17.77 13.08 -19.40
CA ILE A 250 17.98 11.90 -20.27
C ILE A 250 18.83 12.21 -21.51
N MET A 251 18.73 13.43 -22.05
CA MET A 251 19.51 13.86 -23.21
C MET A 251 21.01 14.01 -22.92
N ASP A 252 21.38 14.27 -21.68
CA ASP A 252 22.78 14.44 -21.27
C ASP A 252 23.49 13.09 -21.09
N LEU A 253 22.74 11.98 -21.18
CA LEU A 253 23.22 10.60 -21.00
C LEU A 253 23.52 9.88 -22.33
N LEU A 254 23.17 10.49 -23.47
CA LEU A 254 23.24 9.90 -24.81
C LEU A 254 24.35 10.49 -25.69
#